data_AF-A0A0R2E003-F1
#
_entry.id   AF-A0A0R2E003-F1
#
_cell.length_a   1.000
_cell.length_b   1.000
_cell.length_c   1.000
_cell.angle_alpha   90.00
_cell.angle_beta   90.00
_cell.angle_gamma   90.00
#
_symmetry.space_group_name_H-M   'P 1'
#
loop_
_entity.id
_entity.type
_entity.pdbx_description
1 polymer ?
#
loop_
_entity_poly.entity_id
_entity_poly.type
_entity_poly.pdbx_seq_one_letter_code
_entity_poly.pdbx_strand_id
1 'polypeptide(L)'
;MNTSNKINGGTKSQDFFKWQQAMDALSYESMRLKFVSQSGNVTKLYNESTNKEYLLYLKDGVLKLTGDESGYQPLLDDVSFFNALYDKEEYTLKIRSKFHGRDYYSELVLPIRKGE
;
A
#
# COMPACT_ATOMS: atom_id res chain seq x y z
N MET A 1 8.01 -9.80 -11.05
CA MET A 1 6.71 -9.09 -11.15
C MET A 1 7.02 -7.62 -11.31
N ASN A 2 6.47 -6.95 -12.33
CA ASN A 2 6.79 -5.56 -12.67
C ASN A 2 5.86 -4.62 -11.91
N THR A 3 6.33 -4.04 -10.81
CA THR A 3 5.68 -2.87 -10.19
C THR A 3 5.87 -1.68 -11.11
N SER A 4 4.78 -1.06 -11.59
CA SER A 4 4.87 0.13 -12.42
C SER A 4 4.70 1.38 -11.54
N ASN A 5 5.75 2.20 -11.46
CA ASN A 5 5.74 3.45 -10.71
C ASN A 5 5.73 4.61 -11.71
N LYS A 6 4.65 5.41 -11.72
CA LYS A 6 4.51 6.60 -12.56
C LYS A 6 4.49 7.84 -11.67
N ILE A 7 5.19 8.90 -12.10
CA ILE A 7 5.33 10.14 -11.35
C ILE A 7 5.05 11.33 -12.29
N ASN A 8 4.39 12.37 -11.78
CA ASN A 8 4.32 13.68 -12.42
C ASN A 8 5.59 14.49 -12.07
N GLY A 9 6.26 15.04 -13.09
CA GLY A 9 7.64 15.55 -13.01
C GLY A 9 7.95 16.54 -11.88
N GLY A 10 9.15 16.38 -11.28
CA GLY A 10 9.79 17.37 -10.40
C GLY A 10 10.36 16.83 -9.08
N THR A 11 10.29 15.53 -8.82
CA THR A 11 10.56 14.91 -7.51
C THR A 11 12.02 15.00 -7.09
N LYS A 12 12.30 15.30 -5.81
CA LYS A 12 13.63 15.12 -5.24
C LYS A 12 13.92 13.61 -5.18
N SER A 13 15.07 13.16 -5.67
CA SER A 13 15.42 11.73 -5.75
C SER A 13 15.26 10.97 -4.42
N GLN A 14 15.42 11.67 -3.30
CA GLN A 14 15.20 11.11 -1.96
C GLN A 14 13.74 10.77 -1.66
N ASP A 15 12.78 11.60 -2.07
CA ASP A 15 11.36 11.34 -1.82
C ASP A 15 10.86 10.17 -2.68
N PHE A 16 11.36 10.09 -3.92
CA PHE A 16 11.12 8.94 -4.77
C PHE A 16 11.67 7.66 -4.14
N PHE A 17 12.89 7.69 -3.60
CA PHE A 17 13.48 6.52 -2.93
C PHE A 17 12.69 6.09 -1.69
N LYS A 18 12.15 7.03 -0.91
CA LYS A 18 11.26 6.73 0.23
C LYS A 18 9.93 6.13 -0.22
N TRP A 19 9.32 6.73 -1.24
CA TRP A 19 8.10 6.20 -1.85
C TRP A 19 8.30 4.77 -2.36
N GLN A 20 9.39 4.54 -3.11
CA GLN A 20 9.76 3.24 -3.62
C GLN A 20 9.92 2.22 -2.49
N GLN A 21 10.64 2.55 -1.41
CA GLN A 21 10.79 1.65 -0.26
C GLN A 21 9.44 1.33 0.41
N ALA A 22 8.53 2.29 0.53
CA ALA A 22 7.20 2.05 1.07
C ALA A 22 6.40 1.07 0.20
N MET A 23 6.46 1.24 -1.13
CA MET A 23 5.80 0.34 -2.08
C MET A 23 6.50 -1.02 -2.17
N ASP A 24 7.81 -1.06 -2.00
CA ASP A 24 8.60 -2.29 -1.93
C ASP A 24 8.31 -3.06 -0.66
N ALA A 25 8.07 -2.41 0.48
CA ALA A 25 7.61 -3.09 1.68
C ALA A 25 6.24 -3.75 1.46
N LEU A 26 5.34 -3.07 0.75
CA LEU A 26 4.06 -3.64 0.36
C LEU A 26 4.20 -4.75 -0.68
N SER A 27 5.16 -4.65 -1.62
CA SER A 27 5.35 -5.60 -2.72
C SER A 27 6.21 -6.83 -2.37
N TYR A 28 7.17 -6.66 -1.49
CA TYR A 28 7.97 -7.74 -0.92
C TYR A 28 7.09 -8.66 -0.08
N GLU A 29 6.17 -8.08 0.69
CA GLU A 29 5.08 -8.82 1.34
C GLU A 29 3.95 -9.21 0.35
N SER A 30 3.79 -8.52 -0.80
CA SER A 30 2.64 -8.70 -1.70
C SER A 30 2.54 -10.08 -2.33
N MET A 31 3.65 -10.81 -2.46
CA MET A 31 3.60 -12.19 -2.93
C MET A 31 2.82 -13.12 -1.98
N ARG A 32 2.65 -12.72 -0.72
CA ARG A 32 1.92 -13.47 0.30
C ARG A 32 0.64 -12.76 0.71
N LEU A 33 0.51 -11.46 0.43
CA LEU A 33 -0.68 -10.67 0.75
C LEU A 33 -1.78 -10.92 -0.28
N LYS A 34 -2.97 -11.19 0.22
CA LYS A 34 -4.21 -11.26 -0.52
C LYS A 34 -5.10 -10.09 -0.14
N PHE A 35 -5.77 -9.51 -1.12
CA PHE A 35 -6.82 -8.54 -0.85
C PHE A 35 -8.01 -9.24 -0.16
N VAL A 36 -8.50 -8.64 0.94
CA VAL A 36 -9.66 -9.16 1.69
C VAL A 36 -10.86 -8.23 1.48
N SER A 37 -10.72 -6.97 1.87
CA SER A 37 -11.81 -6.00 1.81
C SER A 37 -11.28 -4.58 1.84
N GLN A 38 -12.15 -3.63 1.46
CA GLN A 38 -11.87 -2.20 1.59
C GLN A 38 -13.09 -1.51 2.19
N SER A 39 -12.85 -0.62 3.17
CA SER A 39 -13.87 0.25 3.75
C SER A 39 -13.32 1.66 3.88
N GLY A 40 -13.83 2.58 3.07
CA GLY A 40 -13.26 3.92 2.91
C GLY A 40 -11.77 3.84 2.51
N ASN A 41 -10.93 4.52 3.29
CA ASN A 41 -9.48 4.59 3.07
C ASN A 41 -8.69 3.49 3.81
N VAL A 42 -9.38 2.48 4.35
CA VAL A 42 -8.75 1.33 5.02
C VAL A 42 -8.82 0.12 4.08
N THR A 43 -7.65 -0.41 3.73
CA THR A 43 -7.52 -1.64 2.95
C THR A 43 -7.09 -2.78 3.86
N LYS A 44 -7.87 -3.86 3.88
CA LYS A 44 -7.56 -5.08 4.63
C LYS A 44 -6.87 -6.09 3.72
N LEU A 45 -5.71 -6.55 4.16
CA LEU A 45 -4.86 -7.51 3.46
C LEU A 45 -4.63 -8.74 4.37
N TYR A 46 -4.33 -9.89 3.78
CA TYR A 46 -4.10 -11.13 4.52
C TYR A 46 -2.88 -11.87 3.99
N ASN A 47 -1.94 -12.22 4.88
CA ASN A 47 -0.75 -13.00 4.53
C ASN A 47 -0.99 -14.48 4.84
N GLU A 48 -1.10 -15.31 3.79
CA GLU A 48 -1.38 -16.74 3.95
C GLU A 48 -0.26 -17.51 4.64
N SER A 49 1.00 -17.16 4.38
CA SER A 49 2.15 -17.89 4.95
C SER A 49 2.28 -17.69 6.46
N THR A 50 1.76 -16.58 6.98
CA THR A 50 1.84 -16.25 8.40
C THR A 50 0.49 -16.32 9.11
N ASN A 51 -0.61 -16.53 8.37
CA ASN A 51 -1.99 -16.46 8.86
C ASN A 51 -2.29 -15.14 9.60
N LYS A 52 -1.81 -14.01 9.05
CA LYS A 52 -1.95 -12.68 9.66
C LYS A 52 -2.75 -11.73 8.78
N GLU A 53 -3.60 -10.94 9.42
CA GLU A 53 -4.31 -9.84 8.77
C GLU A 53 -3.58 -8.52 8.98
N TYR A 54 -3.59 -7.68 7.95
CA TYR A 54 -2.98 -6.37 7.94
C TYR A 54 -3.98 -5.30 7.51
N LEU A 55 -3.85 -4.11 8.08
CA LEU A 55 -4.59 -2.92 7.70
C LEU A 55 -3.64 -1.87 7.12
N LEU A 56 -3.92 -1.42 5.90
CA LEU A 56 -3.25 -0.31 5.25
C LEU A 56 -4.14 0.94 5.34
N TYR A 57 -3.66 1.98 6.03
CA TYR A 57 -4.43 3.22 6.22
C TYR A 57 -3.52 4.41 6.57
N LEU A 58 -4.05 5.62 6.39
CA LEU A 58 -3.41 6.88 6.80
C LEU A 58 -3.95 7.32 8.15
N LYS A 59 -3.05 7.65 9.08
CA LYS A 59 -3.41 8.24 10.39
C LYS A 59 -2.32 9.19 10.86
N ASP A 60 -2.72 10.39 11.27
CA ASP A 60 -1.84 11.44 11.80
C ASP A 60 -0.67 11.80 10.86
N GLY A 61 -0.95 11.85 9.56
CA GLY A 61 0.07 12.13 8.53
C GLY A 61 1.03 10.98 8.23
N VAL A 62 0.79 9.79 8.79
CA VAL A 62 1.64 8.61 8.58
C VAL A 62 0.84 7.50 7.90
N LEU A 63 1.33 7.03 6.75
CA LEU A 63 0.82 5.84 6.08
C LEU A 63 1.34 4.59 6.80
N LYS A 64 0.43 3.71 7.19
CA LYS A 64 0.70 2.61 8.13
C LYS A 64 0.27 1.28 7.54
N LEU A 65 1.06 0.24 7.84
CA LEU A 65 0.64 -1.15 7.73
C LEU A 65 0.68 -1.78 9.13
N THR A 66 -0.48 -2.18 9.66
CA THR A 66 -0.58 -2.75 11.01
C THR A 66 -1.10 -4.19 10.97
N GLY A 67 -0.42 -5.12 11.62
CA GLY A 67 -0.92 -6.47 11.85
C GLY A 67 -1.93 -6.56 13.01
N ASP A 68 -2.76 -7.60 13.01
CA ASP A 68 -3.68 -8.00 14.09
C ASP A 68 -3.04 -7.95 15.50
N GLU A 69 -1.97 -8.72 15.73
CA GLU A 69 -1.40 -8.93 17.07
C GLU A 69 -0.31 -7.93 17.49
N SER A 70 -0.45 -6.65 17.14
CA SER A 70 0.49 -5.59 17.57
C SER A 70 1.87 -5.66 16.92
N GLY A 71 1.93 -5.24 15.65
CA GLY A 71 3.15 -4.78 15.00
C GLY A 71 2.83 -3.55 14.16
N TYR A 72 3.40 -2.41 14.53
CA TYR A 72 3.26 -1.14 13.82
C TYR A 72 4.44 -0.98 12.85
N GLN A 73 4.16 -0.95 11.55
CA GLN A 73 5.16 -0.55 10.56
C GLN A 73 4.74 0.77 9.91
N PRO A 74 5.41 1.90 10.23
CA PRO A 74 5.25 3.13 9.47
C PRO A 74 5.87 2.88 8.08
N LEU A 75 5.11 3.17 7.03
CA LEU A 75 5.57 3.04 5.66
C LEU A 75 6.10 4.38 5.13
N LEU A 76 5.39 5.47 5.44
CA LEU A 76 5.71 6.80 4.94
C LEU A 76 5.16 7.87 5.89
N ASP A 77 6.01 8.81 6.27
CA ASP A 77 5.62 9.98 7.09
C ASP A 77 5.28 11.19 6.20
N ASP A 78 4.70 12.24 6.77
CA ASP A 78 4.32 13.49 6.08
C ASP A 78 3.45 13.26 4.82
N VAL A 79 2.47 12.38 4.97
CA VAL A 79 1.45 12.04 3.98
C VAL A 79 0.21 12.88 4.24
N SER A 80 -0.06 13.81 3.34
CA SER A 80 -1.21 14.73 3.40
C SER A 80 -2.50 14.14 2.81
N PHE A 81 -2.39 13.11 1.98
CA PHE A 81 -3.53 12.43 1.36
C PHE A 81 -3.15 10.99 1.02
N PHE A 82 -4.09 10.06 1.19
CA PHE A 82 -3.95 8.67 0.80
C PHE A 82 -5.29 8.12 0.32
N ASN A 83 -5.26 7.40 -0.78
CA ASN A 83 -6.36 6.61 -1.28
C ASN A 83 -5.81 5.32 -1.88
N ALA A 84 -6.45 4.19 -1.59
CA ALA A 84 -6.20 2.93 -2.23
C ALA A 84 -7.51 2.43 -2.82
N LEU A 85 -7.52 1.92 -4.04
CA LEU A 85 -8.71 1.38 -4.68
C LEU A 85 -8.38 0.04 -5.29
N TYR A 86 -9.12 -1.00 -4.92
CA TYR A 86 -8.91 -2.33 -5.48
C TYR A 86 -9.73 -2.55 -6.76
N ASP A 87 -9.04 -2.87 -7.83
CA ASP A 87 -9.59 -3.27 -9.12
C ASP A 87 -9.68 -4.80 -9.17
N LYS A 88 -10.92 -5.33 -9.16
CA LYS A 88 -11.18 -6.77 -9.17
C LYS A 88 -10.94 -7.42 -10.54
N GLU A 89 -11.03 -6.65 -11.62
CA GLU A 89 -10.83 -7.17 -12.98
C GLU A 89 -9.34 -7.36 -13.26
N GLU A 90 -8.53 -6.39 -12.82
CA GLU A 90 -7.08 -6.38 -12.98
C GLU A 90 -6.32 -7.02 -11.81
N TYR A 91 -7.03 -7.47 -10.76
CA TYR A 91 -6.46 -7.95 -9.50
C TYR A 91 -5.40 -6.99 -8.91
N THR A 92 -5.68 -5.69 -8.99
CA THR A 92 -4.68 -4.65 -8.74
C THR A 92 -5.17 -3.64 -7.72
N LEU A 93 -4.38 -3.37 -6.69
CA LEU A 93 -4.58 -2.27 -5.76
C LEU A 93 -3.88 -1.02 -6.30
N LYS A 94 -4.68 -0.03 -6.71
CA LYS A 94 -4.25 1.27 -7.20
C LYS A 94 -4.07 2.21 -6.01
N ILE A 95 -2.84 2.60 -5.71
CA ILE A 95 -2.48 3.44 -4.57
C ILE A 95 -2.12 4.84 -5.07
N ARG A 96 -2.78 5.85 -4.49
CA ARG A 96 -2.47 7.27 -4.69
C ARG A 96 -2.16 7.92 -3.35
N SER A 97 -1.07 8.66 -3.29
CA SER A 97 -0.65 9.37 -2.07
C SER A 97 -0.14 10.77 -2.39
N LYS A 98 -0.31 11.71 -1.45
CA LYS A 98 0.34 13.03 -1.50
C LYS A 98 1.35 13.15 -0.38
N PHE A 99 2.63 12.96 -0.71
CA PHE A 99 3.76 12.95 0.21
C PHE A 99 4.64 14.17 -0.07
N HIS A 100 5.03 14.91 0.98
CA HIS A 100 5.77 16.18 0.84
C HIS A 100 5.15 17.14 -0.20
N GLY A 101 3.82 17.20 -0.24
CA GLY A 101 3.07 18.05 -1.16
C GLY A 101 3.01 17.58 -2.63
N ARG A 102 3.52 16.40 -2.96
CA ARG A 102 3.58 15.85 -4.33
C ARG A 102 2.74 14.59 -4.47
N ASP A 103 2.11 14.42 -5.62
CA ASP A 103 1.34 13.23 -5.96
C ASP A 103 2.25 12.06 -6.38
N TYR A 104 1.99 10.90 -5.79
CA TYR A 104 2.60 9.62 -6.12
C TYR A 104 1.54 8.58 -6.44
N TYR A 105 1.89 7.67 -7.35
CA TYR A 105 1.02 6.62 -7.82
C TYR A 105 1.78 5.30 -7.97
N SER A 106 1.15 4.23 -7.50
CA SER A 106 1.66 2.86 -7.66
C SER A 106 0.51 1.87 -7.82
N GLU A 107 0.80 0.80 -8.55
CA GLU A 107 -0.10 -0.32 -8.76
C GLU A 107 0.53 -1.58 -8.18
N LEU A 108 -0.23 -2.28 -7.34
CA LEU A 108 0.19 -3.54 -6.74
C LEU A 108 -0.74 -4.66 -7.17
N VAL A 109 -0.22 -5.66 -7.88
CA VAL A 109 -0.99 -6.87 -8.20
C VAL A 109 -1.15 -7.69 -6.93
N LEU A 110 -2.38 -7.88 -6.48
CA LEU A 110 -2.75 -8.62 -5.27
C LEU A 110 -3.89 -9.58 -5.59
N PRO A 111 -3.73 -10.91 -5.43
CA PRO A 111 -4.82 -11.84 -5.60
C PRO A 111 -5.90 -11.64 -4.53
N ILE A 112 -7.15 -11.95 -4.86
CA ILE A 112 -8.26 -11.93 -3.89
C ILE A 112 -8.16 -13.17 -3.00
N ARG A 113 -8.36 -13.01 -1.69
CA ARG A 113 -8.63 -14.15 -0.80
C ARG A 113 -10.02 -14.69 -1.18
N LYS A 114 -10.06 -15.79 -1.94
CA LYS A 114 -11.30 -16.53 -2.14
C LYS A 114 -11.71 -17.07 -0.77
N GLY A 115 -12.86 -16.63 -0.26
CA GLY A 115 -13.47 -17.25 0.90
C GLY A 115 -13.83 -18.70 0.58
N GLU A 116 -13.54 -19.60 1.51
CA GLU A 116 -14.23 -20.89 1.58
C GLU A 116 -15.71 -20.68 1.88
#